data_AF-A0A7W0NPF7-F1
#
_entry.id   AF-A0A7W0NPF7-F1
#
_cell.length_a   1.000
_cell.length_b   1.000
_cell.length_c   1.000
_cell.angle_alpha   90.00
_cell.angle_beta   90.00
_cell.angle_gamma   90.00
#
_symmetry.space_group_name_H-M   'P 1'
#
loop_
_entity.id
_entity.type
_entity.pdbx_description
1 polymer ?
#
loop_
_entity_poly.entity_id
_entity_poly.type
_entity_poly.pdbx_seq_one_letter_code
_entity_poly.pdbx_strand_id
1 'polypeptide(L)'
;MTLLYFDPFSGASGDMILGALIDAGVPLDVIRASLDALPLDGWTIERTAVQKGALRATKAEVTVEKDYASRTHTDIVAMLECSSLDDNVRRRSLETFEILARAEAKIHGWAAEQVHFHEVGGADALIDIVGASAALEHL
;
A
#
# COMPACT_ATOMS: atom_id res chain seq x y z
N MET A 1 -13.94 -6.54 -20.30
CA MET A 1 -12.51 -6.64 -19.92
C MET A 1 -12.09 -5.24 -19.54
N THR A 2 -11.97 -4.99 -18.24
CA THR A 2 -11.48 -3.71 -17.71
C THR A 2 -9.96 -3.83 -17.68
N LEU A 3 -9.25 -2.95 -18.40
CA LEU A 3 -7.78 -2.93 -18.44
C LEU A 3 -7.31 -1.69 -17.70
N LEU A 4 -6.52 -1.90 -16.65
CA LEU A 4 -5.78 -0.83 -15.98
C LEU A 4 -4.32 -0.90 -16.41
N TYR A 5 -3.78 0.21 -16.91
CA TYR A 5 -2.43 0.29 -17.46
C TYR A 5 -1.62 1.36 -16.73
N PHE A 6 -0.52 0.95 -16.11
CA PHE A 6 0.47 1.84 -15.49
C PHE A 6 1.67 2.00 -16.43
N ASP A 7 2.03 3.25 -16.76
CA ASP A 7 3.22 3.59 -17.56
C ASP A 7 4.12 4.64 -16.87
N PRO A 8 4.71 4.30 -15.72
CA PRO A 8 5.60 5.22 -15.01
C PRO A 8 7.02 5.16 -15.61
N PHE A 9 7.53 6.29 -16.10
CA PHE A 9 8.88 6.37 -16.65
C PHE A 9 9.99 6.18 -15.59
N SER A 10 9.69 6.44 -14.31
CA SER A 10 10.64 6.36 -13.18
C SER A 10 10.04 5.71 -11.93
N GLY A 11 9.01 4.87 -12.09
CA GLY A 11 8.25 4.30 -10.97
C GLY A 11 7.13 5.22 -10.44
N ALA A 12 6.33 4.68 -9.54
CA ALA A 12 5.24 5.38 -8.84
C ALA A 12 5.23 5.00 -7.36
N SER A 13 5.12 5.99 -6.47
CA SER A 13 4.90 5.78 -5.04
C SER A 13 3.47 5.34 -4.76
N GLY A 14 3.25 4.76 -3.57
CA GLY A 14 1.95 4.22 -3.21
C GLY A 14 0.85 5.28 -3.15
N ASP A 15 1.14 6.48 -2.62
CA ASP A 15 0.23 7.62 -2.64
C ASP A 15 -0.18 8.06 -4.07
N MET A 16 0.73 7.98 -5.06
CA MET A 16 0.44 8.24 -6.46
C MET A 16 -0.46 7.14 -7.06
N ILE A 17 -0.24 5.89 -6.70
CA ILE A 17 -1.08 4.76 -7.12
C ILE A 17 -2.48 4.89 -6.51
N LEU A 18 -2.58 5.14 -5.20
CA LEU A 18 -3.83 5.39 -4.50
C LEU A 18 -4.59 6.57 -5.13
N GLY A 19 -3.90 7.69 -5.37
CA GLY A 19 -4.47 8.87 -6.02
C GLY A 19 -5.04 8.55 -7.40
N ALA A 20 -4.30 7.80 -8.22
CA ALA A 20 -4.75 7.38 -9.55
C ALA A 20 -5.98 6.45 -9.48
N LEU A 21 -6.02 5.50 -8.55
CA LEU A 21 -7.15 4.58 -8.39
C LEU A 21 -8.40 5.30 -7.86
N ILE A 22 -8.23 6.24 -6.94
CA ILE A 22 -9.33 7.10 -6.46
C ILE A 22 -9.86 7.98 -7.61
N ASP A 23 -8.97 8.55 -8.44
CA ASP A 23 -9.36 9.34 -9.63
C ASP A 23 -10.11 8.48 -10.67
N ALA A 24 -9.74 7.19 -10.79
CA ALA A 24 -10.41 6.21 -11.65
C ALA A 24 -11.80 5.79 -11.15
N GLY A 25 -12.21 6.21 -9.95
CA GLY A 25 -13.57 6.05 -9.45
C GLY A 25 -13.70 5.24 -8.16
N VAL A 26 -12.60 4.76 -7.58
CA VAL A 26 -12.64 4.02 -6.31
C VAL A 26 -13.09 4.95 -5.17
N PRO A 27 -14.17 4.64 -4.43
CA PRO A 27 -14.55 5.41 -3.26
C PRO A 27 -13.50 5.30 -2.15
N LEU A 28 -13.15 6.43 -1.52
CA LEU A 28 -12.17 6.45 -0.43
C LEU A 28 -12.56 5.53 0.75
N ASP A 29 -13.86 5.34 0.97
CA ASP A 29 -14.38 4.49 2.05
C ASP A 29 -14.11 3.00 1.82
N VAL A 30 -13.92 2.55 0.57
CA VAL A 30 -13.50 1.16 0.27
C VAL A 30 -12.09 0.91 0.78
N ILE A 31 -11.21 1.89 0.57
CA ILE A 31 -9.82 1.85 1.03
C ILE A 31 -9.81 1.89 2.57
N ARG A 32 -10.53 2.83 3.18
CA ARG A 32 -10.61 2.96 4.65
C ARG A 32 -11.14 1.69 5.31
N ALA A 33 -12.23 1.11 4.82
CA ALA A 33 -12.81 -0.10 5.39
C ALA A 33 -11.83 -1.29 5.37
N SER A 34 -10.95 -1.37 4.36
CA SER A 34 -9.92 -2.40 4.31
C SER A 34 -8.78 -2.12 5.30
N LEU A 35 -8.35 -0.86 5.41
CA LEU A 35 -7.31 -0.47 6.37
C LEU A 35 -7.75 -0.61 7.82
N ASP A 36 -9.03 -0.38 8.12
CA ASP A 36 -9.62 -0.57 9.46
C ASP A 36 -9.59 -2.05 9.93
N ALA A 37 -9.38 -3.00 9.02
CA ALA A 37 -9.20 -4.41 9.35
C ALA A 37 -7.79 -4.73 9.91
N LEU A 38 -6.86 -3.78 9.84
CA LEU A 38 -5.51 -3.91 10.35
C LEU A 38 -5.39 -3.33 11.76
N PRO A 39 -4.52 -3.89 12.62
CA PRO A 39 -4.25 -3.34 13.94
C PRO A 39 -3.32 -2.10 13.85
N LEU A 40 -3.75 -1.08 13.12
CA LEU A 40 -3.02 0.18 12.90
C LEU A 40 -3.87 1.35 13.38
N ASP A 41 -3.32 2.14 14.31
CA ASP A 41 -3.94 3.37 14.81
C ASP A 41 -3.18 4.61 14.32
N GLY A 42 -3.80 5.80 14.47
CA GLY A 42 -3.12 7.07 14.26
C GLY A 42 -2.68 7.29 12.82
N TRP A 43 -3.52 6.86 11.86
CA TRP A 43 -3.32 7.16 10.45
C TRP A 43 -4.55 7.88 9.89
N THR A 44 -4.33 8.67 8.85
CA THR A 44 -5.40 9.27 8.05
C THR A 44 -5.08 9.10 6.57
N ILE A 45 -6.14 8.99 5.77
CA ILE A 45 -6.06 9.10 4.32
C ILE A 45 -7.06 10.14 3.85
N GLU A 46 -6.58 11.12 3.10
CA GLU A 46 -7.38 12.18 2.50
C GLU A 46 -7.21 12.21 1.00
N ARG A 47 -8.24 12.70 0.30
CA ARG A 47 -8.16 12.97 -1.13
C ARG A 47 -8.34 14.45 -1.38
N THR A 48 -7.48 15.01 -2.24
CA THR A 48 -7.60 16.39 -2.70
C THR A 48 -7.43 16.47 -4.21
N ALA A 49 -8.29 17.25 -4.87
CA ALA A 49 -8.07 17.61 -6.26
C ALA A 49 -6.91 18.61 -6.33
N VAL A 50 -5.91 18.32 -7.15
CA VAL A 50 -4.71 19.13 -7.32
C VAL A 50 -4.45 19.44 -8.79
N GLN A 51 -3.72 20.52 -9.03
CA GLN A 51 -3.21 20.89 -10.34
C GLN A 51 -1.69 20.62 -10.36
N LYS A 52 -1.23 19.72 -11.24
CA LYS A 52 0.18 19.41 -11.47
C LYS A 52 0.55 19.91 -12.87
N GLY A 53 1.12 21.11 -12.95
CA GLY A 53 1.33 21.80 -14.22
C GLY A 53 0.00 22.07 -14.93
N ALA A 54 -0.16 21.57 -16.15
CA ALA A 54 -1.40 21.73 -16.93
C ALA A 54 -2.45 20.63 -16.65
N LEU A 55 -2.15 19.65 -15.80
CA LEU A 55 -3.03 18.50 -15.57
C LEU A 55 -3.74 18.58 -14.21
N ARG A 56 -5.04 18.24 -14.20
CA ARG A 56 -5.78 17.94 -12.97
C ARG A 56 -5.46 16.51 -12.55
N ALA A 57 -5.23 16.30 -11.26
CA ALA A 57 -5.03 14.98 -10.67
C ALA A 57 -5.69 14.91 -9.29
N THR A 58 -5.83 13.68 -8.77
CA THR A 58 -6.17 13.45 -7.36
C THR A 58 -4.89 13.14 -6.60
N LYS A 59 -4.65 13.87 -5.52
CA LYS A 59 -3.62 13.55 -4.52
C LYS A 59 -4.28 12.73 -3.42
N ALA A 60 -3.79 11.52 -3.19
CA ALA A 60 -4.02 10.83 -1.93
C ALA A 60 -2.92 11.29 -0.96
N GLU A 61 -3.29 11.63 0.26
CA GLU A 61 -2.36 12.01 1.30
C GLU A 61 -2.56 11.08 2.50
N VAL A 62 -1.55 10.26 2.76
CA VAL A 62 -1.48 9.38 3.92
C VAL A 62 -0.65 10.08 4.99
N THR A 63 -1.22 10.26 6.18
CA THR A 63 -0.50 10.77 7.35
C THR A 63 -0.49 9.69 8.41
N VAL A 64 0.67 9.46 9.03
CA VAL A 64 0.80 8.55 10.17
C VAL A 64 1.39 9.35 11.35
N GLU A 65 0.65 9.40 12.46
CA GLU A 65 1.00 10.18 13.66
C GLU A 65 2.10 9.53 14.50
N LYS A 66 2.20 8.20 14.45
CA LYS A 66 3.20 7.42 15.17
C LYS A 66 4.13 6.73 14.20
N ASP A 67 5.41 7.00 14.36
CA ASP A 67 6.45 6.22 13.72
C ASP A 67 6.46 4.82 14.37
N TYR A 68 5.74 3.89 13.75
CA TYR A 68 5.79 2.50 14.17
C TYR A 68 7.19 2.01 13.86
N ALA A 69 7.89 1.48 14.88
CA ALA A 69 9.16 0.80 14.66
C ALA A 69 9.02 -0.17 13.47
N SER A 70 10.02 -0.17 12.60
CA SER A 70 10.05 -1.01 11.41
C SER A 70 9.70 -2.46 11.77
N ARG A 71 8.71 -3.02 11.06
CA ARG A 71 8.27 -4.40 11.23
C ARG A 71 9.12 -5.33 10.37
N THR A 72 9.33 -6.56 10.84
CA THR A 72 9.95 -7.58 9.98
C THR A 72 8.96 -8.08 8.93
N HIS A 73 9.46 -8.73 7.88
CA HIS A 73 8.59 -9.38 6.91
C HIS A 73 7.63 -10.38 7.58
N THR A 74 8.13 -11.16 8.54
CA THR A 74 7.33 -12.11 9.32
C THR A 74 6.21 -11.43 10.11
N ASP A 75 6.47 -10.28 10.73
CA ASP A 75 5.45 -9.53 11.47
C ASP A 75 4.34 -9.02 10.56
N ILE A 76 4.70 -8.54 9.36
CA ILE A 76 3.74 -8.06 8.37
C ILE A 76 2.88 -9.21 7.85
N VAL A 77 3.49 -10.34 7.48
CA VAL A 77 2.76 -11.53 7.03
C VAL A 77 1.78 -11.98 8.10
N ALA A 78 2.23 -12.13 9.35
CA ALA A 78 1.38 -12.54 10.46
C ALA A 78 0.23 -11.54 10.70
N MET A 79 0.49 -10.23 10.59
CA MET A 79 -0.54 -9.20 10.71
C MET A 79 -1.60 -9.34 9.61
N LEU A 80 -1.19 -9.49 8.35
CA LEU A 80 -2.11 -9.65 7.22
C LEU A 80 -2.91 -10.94 7.33
N GLU A 81 -2.28 -12.06 7.70
CA GLU A 81 -2.95 -13.35 7.91
C GLU A 81 -3.96 -13.35 9.05
N CYS A 82 -3.69 -12.61 10.13
CA CYS A 82 -4.61 -12.50 11.27
C CYS A 82 -5.69 -11.42 11.10
N SER A 83 -5.62 -10.61 10.04
CA SER A 83 -6.58 -9.53 9.77
C SER A 83 -7.92 -10.06 9.25
N SER A 84 -8.97 -9.24 9.36
CA SER A 84 -10.27 -9.52 8.73
C SER A 84 -10.38 -8.97 7.30
N LEU A 85 -9.27 -8.82 6.59
CA LEU A 85 -9.25 -8.39 5.19
C LEU A 85 -10.00 -9.40 4.29
N ASP A 86 -10.56 -8.89 3.20
CA ASP A 86 -11.03 -9.74 2.10
C ASP A 86 -9.88 -10.61 1.57
N ASP A 87 -10.19 -11.86 1.19
CA ASP A 87 -9.21 -12.85 0.78
C ASP A 87 -8.35 -12.39 -0.40
N ASN A 88 -8.94 -11.66 -1.37
CA ASN A 88 -8.20 -11.18 -2.52
C ASN A 88 -7.28 -10.01 -2.17
N VAL A 89 -7.76 -9.10 -1.31
CA VAL A 89 -6.96 -7.97 -0.80
C VAL A 89 -5.78 -8.50 0.00
N ARG A 90 -6.01 -9.46 0.90
CA ARG A 90 -4.97 -10.12 1.70
C ARG A 90 -3.95 -10.83 0.79
N ARG A 91 -4.42 -11.65 -0.15
CA ARG A 91 -3.56 -12.38 -1.09
C ARG A 91 -2.65 -11.43 -1.88
N ARG A 92 -3.21 -10.37 -2.47
CA ARG A 92 -2.46 -9.39 -3.26
C ARG A 92 -1.45 -8.61 -2.41
N SER A 93 -1.83 -8.26 -1.19
CA SER A 93 -0.93 -7.58 -0.25
C SER A 93 0.26 -8.47 0.11
N LEU A 94 0.01 -9.74 0.44
CA LEU A 94 1.06 -10.73 0.73
C LEU A 94 1.99 -10.95 -0.47
N GLU A 95 1.45 -11.10 -1.68
CA GLU A 95 2.24 -11.22 -2.92
C GLU A 95 3.14 -10.00 -3.13
N THR A 96 2.65 -8.80 -2.82
CA THR A 96 3.41 -7.56 -2.96
C THR A 96 4.55 -7.48 -1.95
N PHE A 97 4.28 -7.79 -0.68
CA PHE A 97 5.32 -7.81 0.37
C PHE A 97 6.38 -8.89 0.12
N GLU A 98 6.01 -10.07 -0.40
CA GLU A 98 6.96 -11.11 -0.77
C GLU A 98 7.90 -10.65 -1.89
N ILE A 99 7.39 -9.91 -2.88
CA ILE A 99 8.22 -9.31 -3.94
C ILE A 99 9.21 -8.30 -3.34
N LEU A 100 8.75 -7.44 -2.43
CA LEU A 100 9.60 -6.47 -1.73
C LEU A 100 10.66 -7.16 -0.87
N ALA A 101 10.28 -8.20 -0.11
CA ALA A 101 11.22 -8.97 0.72
C ALA A 101 12.33 -9.59 -0.14
N ARG A 102 11.98 -10.20 -1.27
CA ARG A 102 12.99 -10.75 -2.21
C ARG A 102 13.91 -9.68 -2.77
N ALA A 103 13.38 -8.49 -3.07
CA ALA A 103 14.17 -7.37 -3.57
C ALA A 103 15.16 -6.87 -2.50
N GLU A 104 14.70 -6.65 -1.28
CA GLU A 104 15.55 -6.24 -0.16
C GLU A 104 16.60 -7.30 0.18
N ALA A 105 16.21 -8.57 0.28
CA ALA A 105 17.11 -9.70 0.50
C ALA A 105 18.28 -9.70 -0.50
N LYS A 106 17.97 -9.45 -1.77
CA LYS A 106 18.97 -9.38 -2.84
C LYS A 106 19.92 -8.18 -2.69
N ILE A 107 19.41 -7.02 -2.30
CA ILE A 107 20.20 -5.79 -2.15
C ILE A 107 21.11 -5.88 -0.91
N HIS A 108 20.61 -6.47 0.17
CA HIS A 108 21.32 -6.59 1.45
C HIS A 108 22.12 -7.90 1.60
N GLY A 109 21.95 -8.87 0.70
CA GLY A 109 22.66 -10.15 0.73
C GLY A 109 22.15 -11.11 1.82
N TRP A 110 20.87 -11.05 2.18
CA TRP A 110 20.24 -11.89 3.21
C TRP A 110 19.32 -12.95 2.60
N ALA A 111 18.94 -13.95 3.39
CA ALA A 111 17.81 -14.81 3.05
C ALA A 111 16.50 -14.00 3.19
N ALA A 112 15.48 -14.30 2.38
CA ALA A 112 14.22 -13.54 2.37
C ALA A 112 13.51 -13.57 3.74
N GLU A 113 13.65 -14.68 4.46
CA GLU A 113 13.08 -14.90 5.79
C GLU A 113 13.79 -14.09 6.88
N GLN A 114 14.95 -13.51 6.58
CA GLN A 114 15.77 -12.70 7.49
C GLN A 114 15.66 -11.20 7.18
N VAL A 115 14.78 -10.80 6.26
CA VAL A 115 14.60 -9.41 5.87
C VAL A 115 13.93 -8.63 6.99
N HIS A 116 14.70 -7.68 7.53
CA HIS A 116 14.19 -6.59 8.32
C HIS A 116 13.88 -5.45 7.36
N PHE A 117 12.59 -5.14 7.18
CA PHE A 117 12.20 -4.03 6.32
C PHE A 117 12.57 -2.72 6.99
N HIS A 118 13.68 -2.12 6.56
CA HIS A 118 14.15 -0.86 7.14
C HIS A 118 13.40 0.34 6.58
N GLU A 119 12.99 0.27 5.31
CA GLU A 119 12.32 1.37 4.61
C GLU A 119 10.86 1.05 4.26
N VAL A 120 10.52 -0.22 4.01
CA VAL A 120 9.15 -0.63 3.61
C VAL A 120 8.35 -1.32 4.74
N GLY A 121 8.88 -1.30 5.96
CA GLY A 121 8.26 -1.90 7.15
C GLY A 121 7.36 -0.94 7.93
N GLY A 122 7.27 0.30 7.46
CA GLY A 122 6.50 1.38 8.05
C GLY A 122 4.98 1.20 7.85
N ALA A 123 4.22 1.96 8.62
CA ALA A 123 2.76 1.96 8.47
C ALA A 123 2.32 2.61 7.16
N ASP A 124 3.10 3.54 6.61
CA ASP A 124 2.90 4.14 5.29
C ASP A 124 2.91 3.09 4.17
N ALA A 125 3.94 2.22 4.13
CA ALA A 125 4.03 1.15 3.15
C ALA A 125 2.88 0.14 3.28
N LEU A 126 2.47 -0.19 4.50
CA LEU A 126 1.28 -1.03 4.75
C LEU A 126 0.00 -0.38 4.22
N ILE A 127 -0.21 0.90 4.52
CA ILE A 127 -1.38 1.65 4.06
C ILE A 127 -1.42 1.73 2.54
N ASP A 128 -0.28 2.00 1.92
CA ASP A 128 -0.14 2.09 0.47
C ASP A 128 -0.45 0.76 -0.21
N ILE A 129 0.17 -0.33 0.23
CA ILE A 129 0.03 -1.65 -0.40
C ILE A 129 -1.36 -2.23 -0.19
N VAL A 130 -1.87 -2.20 1.05
CA VAL A 130 -3.20 -2.74 1.37
C VAL A 130 -4.28 -1.87 0.76
N GLY A 131 -4.12 -0.55 0.80
CA GLY A 131 -5.06 0.38 0.20
C GLY A 131 -5.11 0.26 -1.32
N ALA A 132 -3.96 0.15 -1.99
CA ALA A 132 -3.91 -0.07 -3.45
C ALA A 132 -4.49 -1.43 -3.81
N SER A 133 -4.25 -2.46 -3.00
CA SER A 133 -4.84 -3.79 -3.20
C SER A 133 -6.35 -3.75 -3.09
N ALA A 134 -6.90 -3.10 -2.07
CA ALA A 134 -8.34 -2.90 -1.91
C ALA A 134 -8.96 -2.13 -3.09
N ALA A 135 -8.29 -1.09 -3.54
CA ALA A 135 -8.74 -0.28 -4.66
C ALA A 135 -8.71 -1.05 -6.00
N LEU A 136 -7.70 -1.89 -6.21
CA LEU A 136 -7.61 -2.75 -7.40
C LEU A 136 -8.67 -3.87 -7.41
N GLU A 137 -8.98 -4.46 -6.26
CA GLU A 137 -10.06 -5.47 -6.17
C GLU A 137 -11.46 -4.87 -6.32
N HIS A 138 -11.61 -3.57 -6.09
CA HIS A 138 -12.88 -2.87 -6.27
C HIS A 138 -13.22 -2.58 -7.75
N LEU A 139 -12.20 -2.39 -8.60
CA LEU A 139 -12.34 -2.01 -10.01
C LEU A 139 -12.59 -3.22 -10.94
#